data_AF-S0ARD8-F1
#
_entry.id   AF-S0ARD8-F1
#
_cell.length_a   1.000
_cell.length_b   1.000
_cell.length_c   1.000
_cell.angle_alpha   90.00
_cell.angle_beta   90.00
_cell.angle_gamma   90.00
#
_symmetry.space_group_name_H-M   'P 1'
#
loop_
_entity.id
_entity.type
_entity.pdbx_description
1 polymer ?
#
loop_
_entity_poly.entity_id
_entity_poly.type
_entity_poly.pdbx_seq_one_letter_code
_entity_poly.pdbx_strand_id
1 'polypeptide(L)'
;MMSLHRYFKECFSLINMYDSINMRKIGNLVKIFINTVIIYLYMDSFDLRILKEISRDSRKPLKEIGKAIGIYSASAISRRIKEMQENNIIKGFKAEIDFGKLGYNFVTATFVRAKYGIEYHDIVAEKIMKIKGVIDVLFLLGDIDFYILCATKTKDDYVIILNELEKITEIERSDTHTVLNIYKYHDIANIF
;
A
#
# COMPACT_ATOMS: atom_id res chain seq x y z
N MET A 1 -34.70 -5.91 -8.37
CA MET A 1 -33.49 -5.14 -7.99
C MET A 1 -33.61 -4.35 -6.67
N MET A 2 -34.77 -4.32 -5.99
CA MET A 2 -34.96 -3.64 -4.67
C MET A 2 -34.59 -4.49 -3.44
N SER A 3 -34.30 -5.79 -3.60
CA SER A 3 -34.04 -6.69 -2.46
C SER A 3 -32.62 -6.57 -1.90
N LEU A 4 -31.61 -6.48 -2.77
CA LEU A 4 -30.20 -6.44 -2.35
C LEU A 4 -29.88 -5.19 -1.52
N HIS A 5 -30.35 -4.01 -1.95
CA HIS A 5 -30.12 -2.74 -1.24
C HIS A 5 -30.68 -2.75 0.20
N ARG A 6 -31.80 -3.46 0.42
CA ARG A 6 -32.43 -3.60 1.75
C ARG A 6 -31.60 -4.50 2.68
N TYR A 7 -31.11 -5.63 2.18
CA TYR A 7 -30.18 -6.50 2.91
C TYR A 7 -28.90 -5.75 3.32
N PHE A 8 -28.38 -4.85 2.47
CA PHE A 8 -27.19 -4.06 2.80
C PHE A 8 -27.41 -3.00 3.89
N LYS A 9 -28.59 -2.37 3.96
CA LYS A 9 -28.94 -1.46 5.08
C LYS A 9 -28.99 -2.22 6.41
N GLU A 10 -29.50 -3.45 6.40
CA GLU A 10 -29.55 -4.32 7.57
C GLU A 10 -28.15 -4.81 7.99
N CYS A 11 -27.26 -5.14 7.03
CA CYS A 11 -25.86 -5.42 7.34
C CYS A 11 -25.14 -4.21 7.93
N PHE A 12 -25.40 -2.99 7.43
CA PHE A 12 -24.81 -1.76 7.96
C PHE A 12 -25.30 -1.43 9.39
N SER A 13 -26.57 -1.70 9.70
CA SER A 13 -27.08 -1.56 11.07
C SER A 13 -26.49 -2.59 12.04
N LEU A 14 -26.24 -3.81 11.56
CA LEU A 14 -25.56 -4.84 12.36
C LEU A 14 -24.11 -4.45 12.68
N ILE A 15 -23.37 -3.88 11.72
CA ILE A 15 -21.99 -3.39 11.93
C ILE A 15 -21.95 -2.30 13.01
N ASN A 16 -22.88 -1.33 12.97
CA ASN A 16 -22.97 -0.28 14.00
C ASN A 16 -23.37 -0.84 15.37
N MET A 17 -24.11 -1.96 15.41
CA MET A 17 -24.43 -2.67 16.66
C MET A 17 -23.17 -3.35 17.24
N TYR A 18 -22.29 -3.89 16.39
CA TYR A 18 -21.03 -4.51 16.82
C TYR A 18 -20.03 -3.51 17.41
N ASP A 19 -19.99 -2.26 16.92
CA ASP A 19 -19.14 -1.19 17.48
C ASP A 19 -19.52 -0.81 18.94
N SER A 20 -20.73 -1.15 19.41
CA SER A 20 -21.19 -0.89 20.79
C SER A 20 -20.78 -1.98 21.80
N ILE A 21 -20.32 -3.13 21.32
CA ILE A 21 -19.80 -4.23 22.15
C ILE A 21 -18.28 -4.16 22.05
N ASN A 22 -17.59 -3.90 23.17
CA ASN A 22 -16.17 -3.56 23.29
C ASN A 22 -15.18 -4.67 22.83
N MET A 23 -15.23 -5.09 21.55
CA MET A 23 -14.40 -6.12 20.90
C MET A 23 -13.54 -5.51 19.77
N ARG A 24 -12.59 -4.63 20.12
CA ARG A 24 -11.84 -3.80 19.16
C ARG A 24 -11.04 -4.58 18.09
N LYS A 25 -10.52 -5.78 18.38
CA LYS A 25 -9.71 -6.57 17.41
C LYS A 25 -10.56 -7.38 16.42
N ILE A 26 -11.60 -8.05 16.90
CA ILE A 26 -12.54 -8.80 16.02
C ILE A 26 -13.35 -7.82 15.16
N GLY A 27 -13.75 -6.67 15.73
CA GLY A 27 -14.44 -5.61 15.00
C GLY A 27 -13.66 -5.11 13.78
N ASN A 28 -12.34 -4.88 13.89
CA ASN A 28 -11.53 -4.44 12.76
C ASN A 28 -11.38 -5.52 11.67
N LEU A 29 -11.13 -6.78 12.03
CA LEU A 29 -11.03 -7.88 11.06
C LEU A 29 -12.36 -8.12 10.33
N VAL A 30 -13.48 -8.12 11.05
CA VAL A 30 -14.82 -8.27 10.48
C VAL A 30 -15.17 -7.06 9.59
N LYS A 31 -14.80 -5.84 10.00
CA LYS A 31 -14.99 -4.62 9.22
C LYS A 31 -14.12 -4.59 7.96
N ILE A 32 -12.87 -5.03 8.04
CA ILE A 32 -11.98 -5.20 6.88
C ILE A 32 -12.55 -6.25 5.94
N PHE A 33 -12.96 -7.41 6.45
CA PHE A 33 -13.52 -8.48 5.63
C PHE A 33 -14.81 -8.05 4.93
N ILE A 34 -15.74 -7.42 5.66
CA ILE A 34 -16.99 -6.92 5.09
C ILE A 34 -16.73 -5.79 4.08
N ASN A 35 -15.87 -4.82 4.39
CA ASN A 35 -15.51 -3.76 3.43
C ASN A 35 -14.83 -4.35 2.18
N THR A 36 -13.94 -5.33 2.34
CA THR A 36 -13.27 -6.00 1.23
C THR A 36 -14.28 -6.72 0.35
N VAL A 37 -15.19 -7.50 0.94
CA VAL A 37 -16.24 -8.23 0.21
C VAL A 37 -17.20 -7.26 -0.49
N ILE A 38 -17.63 -6.18 0.18
CA ILE A 38 -18.49 -5.16 -0.42
C ILE A 38 -17.78 -4.47 -1.59
N ILE A 39 -16.52 -4.07 -1.44
CA ILE A 39 -15.72 -3.46 -2.51
C ILE A 39 -15.59 -4.40 -3.71
N TYR A 40 -15.25 -5.67 -3.48
CA TYR A 40 -15.15 -6.67 -4.55
C TYR A 40 -16.48 -6.92 -5.25
N LEU A 41 -17.61 -6.79 -4.56
CA LEU A 41 -18.94 -6.90 -5.14
C LEU A 41 -19.38 -5.62 -5.88
N TYR A 42 -18.71 -4.47 -5.64
CA TYR A 42 -19.10 -3.16 -6.17
C TYR A 42 -18.20 -2.64 -7.30
N MET A 43 -16.93 -3.06 -7.34
CA MET A 43 -16.04 -2.73 -8.44
C MET A 43 -16.42 -3.50 -9.69
N ASP A 44 -16.74 -2.76 -10.76
CA ASP A 44 -17.01 -3.35 -12.05
C ASP A 44 -15.77 -3.30 -12.97
N SER A 45 -15.89 -3.92 -14.14
CA SER A 45 -14.80 -3.96 -15.12
C SER A 45 -14.33 -2.58 -15.59
N PHE A 46 -15.18 -1.54 -15.52
CA PHE A 46 -14.78 -0.18 -15.86
C PHE A 46 -13.93 0.44 -14.76
N ASP A 47 -14.19 0.15 -13.49
CA ASP A 47 -13.34 0.64 -12.39
C ASP A 47 -11.91 0.12 -12.52
N LEU A 48 -11.73 -1.16 -12.85
CA LEU A 48 -10.40 -1.74 -13.14
C LEU A 48 -9.72 -1.07 -14.34
N ARG A 49 -10.48 -0.76 -15.39
CA ARG A 49 -9.95 -0.03 -16.56
C ARG A 49 -9.59 1.41 -16.22
N ILE A 50 -10.36 2.08 -15.38
CA ILE A 50 -10.04 3.42 -14.86
C ILE A 50 -8.73 3.37 -14.08
N LEU A 51 -8.58 2.40 -13.17
CA LEU A 51 -7.33 2.21 -12.42
C LEU A 51 -6.15 1.96 -13.36
N LYS A 52 -6.30 1.11 -14.37
CA LYS A 52 -5.26 0.88 -15.37
C LYS A 52 -4.79 2.15 -16.07
N GLU A 53 -5.73 2.99 -16.51
CA GLU A 53 -5.41 4.25 -17.19
C GLU A 53 -4.71 5.24 -16.24
N ILE A 54 -5.21 5.37 -15.01
CA ILE A 54 -4.67 6.30 -14.00
C ILE A 54 -3.31 5.84 -13.45
N SER A 55 -3.10 4.54 -13.28
CA SER A 55 -1.81 3.98 -12.86
C SER A 55 -0.71 4.19 -13.89
N ARG A 56 -1.07 4.40 -15.16
CA ARG A 56 -0.13 4.79 -16.23
C ARG A 56 0.11 6.28 -16.29
N ASP A 57 -0.95 7.08 -16.24
CA ASP A 57 -0.87 8.53 -16.19
C ASP A 57 -2.04 9.10 -15.37
N SER A 58 -1.75 9.44 -14.12
CA SER A 58 -2.74 10.02 -13.21
C SER A 58 -3.23 11.42 -13.61
N ARG A 59 -2.52 12.10 -14.52
CA ARG A 59 -2.91 13.43 -15.04
C ARG A 59 -3.70 13.34 -16.34
N LYS A 60 -3.93 12.13 -16.86
CA LYS A 60 -4.65 11.92 -18.11
C LYS A 60 -6.06 12.55 -18.03
N PRO A 61 -6.46 13.39 -19.00
CA PRO A 61 -7.78 14.01 -18.97
C PRO A 61 -8.90 12.96 -18.91
N LEU A 62 -9.91 13.18 -18.07
CA LEU A 62 -11.04 12.25 -17.89
C LEU A 62 -11.74 11.90 -19.21
N LYS A 63 -11.80 12.84 -20.16
CA LYS A 63 -12.37 12.61 -21.49
C LYS A 63 -11.58 11.57 -22.29
N GLU A 64 -10.26 11.55 -22.15
CA GLU A 64 -9.40 10.58 -22.82
C GLU A 64 -9.46 9.21 -22.17
N ILE A 65 -9.48 9.17 -20.83
CA ILE A 65 -9.77 7.94 -20.07
C ILE A 65 -11.10 7.37 -20.55
N GLY A 66 -12.13 8.21 -20.64
CA GLY A 66 -13.46 7.82 -21.08
C GLY A 66 -13.52 7.22 -22.47
N LYS A 67 -12.81 7.83 -23.43
CA LYS A 67 -12.65 7.27 -24.78
C LYS A 67 -11.97 5.90 -24.76
N ALA A 68 -10.93 5.73 -23.94
CA ALA A 68 -10.17 4.48 -23.86
C ALA A 68 -11.00 3.33 -23.26
N ILE A 69 -11.86 3.63 -22.28
CA ILE A 69 -12.59 2.59 -21.54
C ILE A 69 -14.02 2.37 -22.02
N GLY A 70 -14.58 3.27 -22.85
CA GLY A 70 -15.95 3.20 -23.34
C GLY A 70 -16.99 3.93 -22.48
N ILE A 71 -16.56 4.86 -21.62
CA ILE A 71 -17.44 5.74 -20.82
C ILE A 71 -17.27 7.18 -21.27
N TYR A 72 -18.25 7.74 -21.98
CA TYR A 72 -18.10 9.10 -22.54
C TYR A 72 -18.41 10.24 -21.56
N SER A 73 -18.98 9.93 -20.40
CA SER A 73 -19.29 10.92 -19.37
C SER A 73 -18.11 11.13 -18.42
N ALA A 74 -17.47 12.30 -18.50
CA ALA A 74 -16.40 12.68 -17.60
C ALA A 74 -16.86 12.76 -16.13
N SER A 75 -18.10 13.17 -15.87
CA SER A 75 -18.66 13.20 -14.51
C SER A 75 -18.87 11.80 -13.94
N ALA A 76 -19.24 10.82 -14.76
CA ALA A 76 -19.36 9.42 -14.32
C ALA A 76 -18.01 8.82 -13.92
N ILE A 77 -16.95 9.10 -14.68
CA ILE A 77 -15.58 8.66 -14.36
C ILE A 77 -15.09 9.35 -13.09
N SER A 78 -15.27 10.67 -12.99
CA SER A 78 -14.89 11.45 -11.80
C SER A 78 -15.54 10.91 -10.53
N ARG A 79 -16.84 10.57 -10.60
CA ARG A 79 -17.55 9.95 -9.48
C ARG A 79 -16.93 8.62 -9.05
N ARG A 80 -16.63 7.73 -10.00
CA ARG A 80 -15.98 6.43 -9.72
C ARG A 80 -14.60 6.58 -9.09
N ILE A 81 -13.78 7.51 -9.59
CA ILE A 81 -12.47 7.82 -8.99
C ILE A 81 -12.66 8.27 -7.54
N LYS A 82 -13.61 9.18 -7.29
CA LYS A 82 -13.90 9.69 -5.95
C LYS A 82 -14.38 8.57 -5.02
N GLU A 83 -15.30 7.72 -5.47
CA GLU A 83 -15.75 6.54 -4.71
C GLU A 83 -14.58 5.59 -4.39
N MET A 84 -13.67 5.35 -5.33
CA MET A 84 -12.47 4.54 -5.09
C MET A 84 -11.49 5.20 -4.10
N GLN A 85 -11.39 6.52 -4.08
CA GLN A 85 -10.60 7.25 -3.09
C GLN A 85 -11.23 7.17 -1.69
N GLU A 86 -12.54 7.40 -1.59
CA GLU A 86 -13.29 7.31 -0.32
C GLU A 86 -13.22 5.91 0.30
N ASN A 87 -13.15 4.87 -0.55
CA ASN A 87 -13.00 3.49 -0.13
C ASN A 87 -11.54 3.03 0.05
N ASN A 88 -10.55 3.94 -0.01
CA ASN A 88 -9.11 3.65 0.12
C ASN A 88 -8.54 2.65 -0.91
N ILE A 89 -9.24 2.43 -2.03
CA ILE A 89 -8.73 1.69 -3.19
C ILE A 89 -7.66 2.53 -3.88
N ILE A 90 -7.95 3.82 -4.11
CA ILE A 90 -6.97 4.82 -4.50
C ILE A 90 -6.50 5.54 -3.24
N LYS A 91 -5.31 5.18 -2.75
CA LYS A 91 -4.72 5.80 -1.54
C LYS A 91 -4.16 7.21 -1.79
N GLY A 92 -3.93 7.58 -3.04
CA GLY A 92 -3.44 8.91 -3.42
C GLY A 92 -2.75 8.92 -4.78
N PHE A 93 -2.38 10.11 -5.21
CA PHE A 93 -1.62 10.35 -6.45
C PHE A 93 -0.24 10.89 -6.08
N LYS A 94 0.81 10.24 -6.58
CA LYS A 94 2.20 10.62 -6.32
C LYS A 94 2.95 10.73 -7.64
N ALA A 95 3.95 11.61 -7.68
CA ALA A 95 4.89 11.66 -8.79
C ALA A 95 5.80 10.44 -8.73
N GLU A 96 6.09 9.85 -9.88
CA GLU A 96 7.19 8.91 -10.05
C GLU A 96 8.49 9.70 -10.14
N ILE A 97 9.40 9.48 -9.18
CA ILE A 97 10.63 10.25 -9.04
C ILE A 97 11.82 9.34 -9.34
N ASP A 98 12.67 9.78 -10.28
CA ASP A 98 13.97 9.17 -10.53
C ASP A 98 14.96 9.58 -9.44
N PHE A 99 15.08 8.75 -8.41
CA PHE A 99 15.97 8.99 -7.27
C PHE A 99 17.44 9.03 -7.67
N GLY A 100 17.85 8.26 -8.70
CA GLY A 100 19.23 8.25 -9.19
C GLY A 100 19.65 9.60 -9.75
N LYS A 101 18.77 10.27 -10.51
CA LYS A 101 18.99 11.65 -10.98
C LYS A 101 19.06 12.70 -9.87
N LEU A 102 18.52 12.40 -8.69
CA LEU A 102 18.63 13.24 -7.50
C LEU A 102 19.87 12.91 -6.64
N GLY A 103 20.70 11.99 -7.11
CA GLY A 103 21.94 11.57 -6.46
C GLY A 103 21.78 10.43 -5.45
N TYR A 104 20.58 9.84 -5.31
CA TYR A 104 20.34 8.70 -4.44
C TYR A 104 20.76 7.39 -5.12
N ASN A 105 22.06 7.28 -5.39
CA ASN A 105 22.63 6.20 -6.18
C ASN A 105 23.08 5.00 -5.34
N PHE A 106 23.05 5.11 -4.01
CA PHE A 106 23.39 4.01 -3.11
C PHE A 106 22.10 3.37 -2.60
N VAL A 107 21.72 2.26 -3.23
CA VAL A 107 20.48 1.53 -2.92
C VAL A 107 20.83 0.20 -2.28
N THR A 108 20.14 -0.16 -1.20
CA THR A 108 20.39 -1.41 -0.47
C THR A 108 19.09 -2.14 -0.18
N ALA A 109 19.13 -3.46 -0.34
CA ALA A 109 18.10 -4.38 0.14
C ALA A 109 18.60 -5.02 1.44
N THR A 110 17.88 -4.78 2.53
CA THR A 110 18.24 -5.29 3.85
C THR A 110 17.17 -6.26 4.33
N PHE A 111 17.60 -7.48 4.59
CA PHE A 111 16.79 -8.56 5.15
C PHE A 111 16.99 -8.58 6.66
N VAL A 112 15.89 -8.56 7.42
CA VAL A 112 15.94 -8.51 8.88
C VAL A 112 15.20 -9.70 9.46
N ARG A 113 15.87 -10.36 10.40
CA ARG A 113 15.27 -11.33 11.31
C ARG A 113 15.04 -10.66 12.66
N ALA A 114 13.83 -10.77 13.18
CA ALA A 114 13.41 -10.22 14.44
C ALA A 114 13.24 -11.31 15.50
N LYS A 115 13.37 -10.92 16.75
CA LYS A 115 13.10 -11.77 17.91
C LYS A 115 11.59 -11.92 18.04
N TYR A 116 11.12 -13.16 18.11
CA TYR A 116 9.70 -13.44 18.32
C TYR A 116 9.22 -12.89 19.66
N GLY A 117 8.03 -12.28 19.61
CA GLY A 117 7.33 -11.71 20.75
C GLY A 117 5.89 -11.38 20.38
N ILE A 118 5.09 -10.96 21.36
CA ILE A 118 3.73 -10.49 21.11
C ILE A 118 3.82 -9.24 20.22
N GLU A 119 3.14 -9.25 19.07
CA GLU A 119 3.05 -8.11 18.14
C GLU A 119 4.41 -7.59 17.63
N TYR A 120 5.46 -8.43 17.67
CA TYR A 120 6.82 -8.01 17.33
C TYR A 120 6.90 -7.38 15.93
N HIS A 121 6.13 -7.91 14.97
CA HIS A 121 6.15 -7.43 13.60
C HIS A 121 5.65 -5.99 13.47
N ASP A 122 4.59 -5.63 14.20
CA ASP A 122 4.03 -4.27 14.15
C ASP A 122 4.99 -3.29 14.82
N ILE A 123 5.56 -3.67 15.98
CA ILE A 123 6.53 -2.86 16.72
C ILE A 123 7.78 -2.58 15.89
N VAL A 124 8.34 -3.62 15.25
CA VAL A 124 9.54 -3.50 14.41
C VAL A 124 9.24 -2.65 13.18
N ALA A 125 8.14 -2.92 12.47
CA ALA A 125 7.74 -2.15 11.30
C ALA A 125 7.58 -0.65 11.64
N GLU A 126 6.89 -0.32 12.74
CA GLU A 126 6.67 1.07 13.17
C GLU A 126 7.96 1.83 13.46
N LYS A 127 9.00 1.14 13.96
CA LYS A 127 10.32 1.75 14.19
C LYS A 127 11.05 1.96 12.86
N ILE A 128 11.08 0.95 11.99
CA ILE A 128 11.79 1.01 10.70
C ILE A 128 11.18 2.05 9.76
N MET A 129 9.84 2.14 9.68
CA MET A 129 9.14 3.09 8.80
C MET A 129 9.44 4.57 9.11
N LYS A 130 9.96 4.88 10.31
CA LYS A 130 10.34 6.24 10.73
C LYS A 130 11.76 6.61 10.31
N ILE A 131 12.58 5.64 9.89
CA ILE A 131 13.98 5.87 9.51
C ILE A 131 14.03 6.52 8.13
N LYS A 132 14.61 7.72 8.05
CA LYS A 132 14.76 8.45 6.80
C LYS A 132 15.65 7.68 5.82
N GLY A 133 15.19 7.54 4.58
CA GLY A 133 15.91 6.82 3.52
C GLY A 133 15.44 5.38 3.36
N VAL A 134 14.65 4.84 4.30
CA VAL A 134 13.84 3.64 4.08
C VAL A 134 12.68 4.00 3.16
N ILE A 135 12.53 3.25 2.07
CA ILE A 135 11.50 3.49 1.05
C ILE A 135 10.44 2.38 0.99
N ASP A 136 10.82 1.14 1.30
CA ASP A 136 9.89 0.02 1.44
C ASP A 136 10.20 -0.78 2.71
N VAL A 137 9.14 -1.25 3.38
CA VAL A 137 9.22 -2.20 4.50
C VAL A 137 8.13 -3.25 4.29
N LEU A 138 8.53 -4.50 4.09
CA LEU A 138 7.63 -5.62 3.86
C LEU A 138 7.85 -6.66 4.95
N PHE A 139 6.78 -7.09 5.61
CA PHE A 139 6.80 -8.25 6.49
C PHE A 139 6.59 -9.52 5.66
N LEU A 140 7.45 -10.52 5.83
CA LEU A 140 7.54 -11.71 4.99
C LEU A 140 7.18 -12.97 5.77
N LEU A 141 6.75 -14.00 5.04
CA LEU A 141 6.68 -15.36 5.58
C LEU A 141 7.99 -16.09 5.24
N GLY A 142 8.58 -16.76 6.23
CA GLY A 142 9.82 -17.53 6.07
C GLY A 142 10.80 -17.28 7.21
N ASP A 143 12.08 -17.59 6.96
CA ASP A 143 13.15 -17.41 7.95
C ASP A 143 13.61 -15.96 8.14
N ILE A 144 13.22 -15.09 7.20
CA ILE A 144 13.43 -13.64 7.25
C ILE A 144 12.07 -13.01 7.48
N ASP A 145 12.01 -12.11 8.45
CA ASP A 145 10.76 -11.46 8.84
C ASP A 145 10.53 -10.18 8.03
N PHE A 146 11.58 -9.43 7.67
CA PHE A 146 11.43 -8.18 6.93
C PHE A 146 12.35 -8.05 5.72
N TYR A 147 11.81 -7.48 4.66
CA TYR A 147 12.57 -6.84 3.59
C TYR A 147 12.46 -5.33 3.71
N ILE A 148 13.61 -4.66 3.64
CA ILE A 148 13.72 -3.21 3.70
C ILE A 148 14.48 -2.75 2.47
N LEU A 149 13.89 -1.83 1.71
CA LEU A 149 14.61 -1.13 0.66
C LEU A 149 15.00 0.25 1.16
N CYS A 150 16.26 0.62 0.97
CA CYS A 150 16.76 1.95 1.28
C CYS A 150 17.36 2.62 0.04
N ALA A 151 17.20 3.93 -0.07
CA ALA A 151 17.88 4.75 -1.06
C ALA A 151 18.58 5.92 -0.36
N THR A 152 19.90 5.99 -0.52
CA THR A 152 20.76 7.03 0.04
C THR A 152 21.69 7.60 -1.03
N LYS A 153 22.31 8.75 -0.76
CA LYS A 153 23.25 9.36 -1.71
C LYS A 153 24.61 8.66 -1.69
N THR A 154 25.04 8.24 -0.50
CA THR A 154 26.33 7.61 -0.27
C THR A 154 26.22 6.39 0.62
N LYS A 155 27.30 5.61 0.68
CA LYS A 155 27.46 4.53 1.66
C LYS A 155 27.42 5.06 3.10
N ASP A 156 28.00 6.22 3.37
CA ASP A 156 28.06 6.79 4.72
C ASP A 156 26.66 7.20 5.21
N ASP A 157 25.82 7.72 4.32
CA ASP A 157 24.41 7.97 4.62
C ASP A 157 23.68 6.66 4.99
N TYR A 158 24.02 5.54 4.35
CA TYR A 158 23.44 4.24 4.68
C TYR A 158 23.91 3.73 6.04
N VAL A 159 25.16 3.99 6.43
CA VAL A 159 25.67 3.62 7.77
C VAL A 159 24.81 4.25 8.87
N ILE A 160 24.27 5.45 8.65
CA ILE A 160 23.32 6.07 9.61
C ILE A 160 22.05 5.23 9.73
N ILE A 161 21.49 4.75 8.62
CA ILE A 161 20.32 3.85 8.63
C ILE A 161 20.65 2.54 9.35
N LEU A 162 21.81 1.94 9.06
CA LEU A 162 22.26 0.71 9.71
C LEU A 162 22.35 0.88 11.24
N ASN A 163 22.94 1.99 11.71
CA ASN A 163 23.03 2.31 13.13
C ASN A 163 21.64 2.49 13.77
N GLU A 164 20.65 3.03 13.05
CA GLU A 164 19.27 3.11 13.56
C GLU A 164 18.60 1.73 13.63
N LEU A 165 18.86 0.83 12.67
CA LEU A 165 18.39 -0.54 12.73
C LEU A 165 19.00 -1.30 13.92
N GLU A 166 20.30 -1.14 14.19
CA GLU A 166 20.98 -1.77 15.32
C GLU A 166 20.42 -1.35 16.69
N LYS A 167 19.83 -0.16 16.80
CA LYS A 167 19.16 0.32 18.02
C LYS A 167 17.82 -0.36 18.28
N ILE A 168 17.24 -1.03 17.29
CA ILE A 168 15.96 -1.73 17.44
C ILE A 168 16.22 -3.05 18.16
N THR A 169 15.92 -3.09 19.46
CA THR A 169 16.18 -4.22 20.35
C THR A 169 15.58 -5.56 19.91
N GLU A 170 14.47 -5.49 19.19
CA GLU A 170 13.72 -6.61 18.65
C GLU A 170 14.36 -7.17 17.36
N ILE A 171 15.33 -6.48 16.75
CA ILE A 171 16.12 -7.03 15.64
C ILE A 171 17.15 -8.02 16.22
N GLU A 172 17.14 -9.23 15.68
CA GLU A 172 18.13 -10.27 16.00
C GLU A 172 19.33 -10.18 15.05
N ARG A 173 19.05 -10.03 13.75
CA ARG A 173 20.07 -10.02 12.71
C ARG A 173 19.59 -9.24 11.49
N SER A 174 20.53 -8.59 10.81
CA SER A 174 20.33 -8.04 9.46
C SER A 174 21.33 -8.65 8.47
N ASP A 175 20.92 -8.75 7.21
CA ASP A 175 21.74 -9.09 6.06
C ASP A 175 21.49 -8.05 4.96
N THR A 176 22.53 -7.33 4.52
CA THR A 176 22.40 -6.18 3.61
C THR A 176 23.08 -6.45 2.29
N HIS A 177 22.34 -6.30 1.19
CA HIS A 177 22.85 -6.47 -0.16
C HIS A 177 22.77 -5.12 -0.90
N THR A 178 23.87 -4.68 -1.51
CA THR A 178 23.87 -3.49 -2.36
C THR A 178 23.24 -3.80 -3.71
N VAL A 179 22.31 -2.96 -4.15
CA VAL A 179 21.68 -3.08 -5.46
C VAL A 179 22.59 -2.49 -6.52
N LEU A 180 23.06 -3.32 -7.45
CA LEU A 180 23.93 -2.87 -8.55
C LEU A 180 23.14 -2.20 -9.68
N ASN A 181 21.99 -2.78 -10.05
CA ASN A 181 21.14 -2.30 -11.13
C ASN A 181 19.67 -2.49 -10.76
N ILE A 182 18.85 -1.50 -11.11
CA ILE A 182 17.40 -1.58 -11.01
C ILE A 182 16.85 -1.66 -12.43
N TYR A 183 16.33 -2.82 -12.82
CA TYR A 183 15.72 -3.00 -14.15
C TYR A 183 14.25 -2.56 -14.20
N LYS A 184 13.55 -2.64 -13.06
CA LYS A 184 12.13 -2.29 -12.92
C LYS A 184 11.85 -1.92 -11.46
N TYR A 185 11.08 -0.85 -11.23
CA TYR A 185 10.76 -0.35 -9.89
C TYR A 185 9.32 0.18 -9.86
N HIS A 186 8.49 -0.34 -8.95
CA HIS A 186 7.10 0.10 -8.69
C HIS A 186 6.20 0.37 -9.92
N ASP A 187 6.30 -0.46 -10.96
CA ASP A 187 5.40 -0.40 -12.12
C ASP A 187 4.02 -1.00 -11.79
N ILE A 188 3.19 -0.19 -11.12
CA ILE A 188 1.84 -0.57 -10.68
C ILE A 188 0.92 -0.87 -11.86
N ALA A 189 1.14 -0.20 -13.01
CA ALA A 189 0.34 -0.39 -14.20
C ALA A 189 0.39 -1.82 -14.76
N ASN A 190 1.42 -2.59 -14.41
CA ASN A 190 1.59 -3.99 -14.81
C ASN A 190 0.69 -4.98 -14.05
N ILE A 191 -0.10 -4.53 -13.07
CA ILE A 191 -1.07 -5.36 -12.34
C ILE A 191 -2.38 -5.52 -13.15
N PHE A 192 -2.68 -4.60 -14.08
CA PHE A 192 -3.96 -4.49 -14.78
C PHE A 192 -3.91 -4.89 -16.27
#